data_AF-A0A2V9SHU1-F1
#
_entry.id   AF-A0A2V9SHU1-F1
#
_cell.length_a   1.000
_cell.length_b   1.000
_cell.length_c   1.000
_cell.angle_alpha   90.00
_cell.angle_beta   90.00
_cell.angle_gamma   90.00
#
_symmetry.space_group_name_H-M   'P 1'
#
loop_
_entity.id
_entity.type
_entity.pdbx_description
1 polymer ?
#
loop_
_entity_poly.entity_id
_entity_poly.type
_entity_poly.pdbx_seq_one_letter_code
_entity_poly.pdbx_strand_id
1 'polypeptide(L)'
;REEILFARTPQGSSTANWIQTASRYEFRRYNSDHTKLLEKVVATKLGKIAPTLRAFPNPVPAGEDPCKTTISWDTDDGSIGKVYVSVNGGPESLFAASGRGSVAANWILSGRDYEFRLYNSDQTKLLDRVVTTKAPR
;
A
#
# COMPACT_ATOMS: atom_id res chain seq x y z
N ARG A 1 17.93 -4.07 29.52
CA ARG A 1 17.91 -4.21 28.04
C ARG A 1 18.88 -5.34 27.74
N GLU A 2 18.39 -6.47 27.27
CA GLU A 2 19.24 -7.60 26.90
C GLU A 2 19.69 -7.40 25.45
N GLU A 3 20.99 -7.54 25.20
CA GLU A 3 21.56 -7.57 23.86
C GLU A 3 21.84 -9.03 23.51
N ILE A 4 21.31 -9.49 22.38
CA ILE A 4 21.57 -10.84 21.88
C ILE A 4 22.71 -10.75 20.87
N LEU A 5 23.69 -11.64 21.00
CA LEU A 5 24.77 -11.73 20.04
C LEU A 5 24.23 -12.15 18.66
N PHE A 6 24.41 -11.26 17.68
CA PHE A 6 23.95 -11.49 16.31
C PHE A 6 25.05 -12.02 15.37
N ALA A 7 26.28 -11.49 15.47
CA ALA A 7 27.43 -11.91 14.66
C ALA A 7 28.76 -11.60 15.38
N ARG A 8 29.84 -12.35 15.09
CA ARG A 8 31.19 -12.17 15.70
C ARG A 8 32.33 -12.00 14.68
N THR A 9 32.06 -12.07 13.39
CA THR A 9 33.13 -12.04 12.38
C THR A 9 33.59 -10.59 12.13
N PRO A 10 34.90 -10.35 11.89
CA PRO A 10 35.40 -9.01 11.56
C PRO A 10 34.79 -8.44 10.26
N GLN A 11 34.43 -9.33 9.34
CA GLN A 11 33.79 -9.07 8.04
C GLN A 11 32.81 -10.21 7.74
N GLY A 12 31.73 -9.92 7.03
CA GLY A 12 30.73 -10.91 6.64
C GLY A 12 29.32 -10.33 6.52
N SER A 13 28.37 -11.21 6.19
CA SER A 13 26.95 -10.89 6.13
C SER A 13 26.16 -11.94 6.91
N SER A 14 25.06 -11.54 7.52
CA SER A 14 24.18 -12.43 8.28
C SER A 14 22.73 -11.99 8.11
N THR A 15 21.84 -12.95 7.94
CA THR A 15 20.41 -12.68 7.70
C THR A 15 19.64 -12.61 9.01
N ALA A 16 19.00 -11.48 9.29
CA ALA A 16 18.10 -11.30 10.43
C ALA A 16 16.64 -11.58 10.04
N ASN A 17 16.29 -12.85 9.80
CA ASN A 17 14.93 -13.26 9.42
C ASN A 17 13.88 -13.10 10.54
N TRP A 18 14.32 -12.91 11.79
CA TRP A 18 13.50 -12.75 12.99
C TRP A 18 13.00 -11.30 13.21
N ILE A 19 13.42 -10.34 12.39
CA ILE A 19 12.95 -8.95 12.51
C ILE A 19 11.44 -8.90 12.24
N GLN A 20 10.69 -8.47 13.27
CA GLN A 20 9.25 -8.28 13.19
C GLN A 20 8.88 -6.94 12.55
N THR A 21 7.74 -6.92 11.87
CA THR A 21 7.12 -5.71 11.31
C THR A 21 6.79 -4.69 12.38
N ALA A 22 6.82 -3.41 12.03
CA ALA A 22 6.52 -2.27 12.91
C ALA A 22 7.37 -2.24 14.20
N SER A 23 8.47 -2.98 14.23
CA SER A 23 9.40 -3.05 15.36
C SER A 23 10.74 -2.44 14.98
N ARG A 24 11.34 -1.72 15.93
CA ARG A 24 12.64 -1.07 15.79
C ARG A 24 13.71 -1.91 16.47
N TYR A 25 14.70 -2.35 15.71
CA TYR A 25 15.85 -3.09 16.21
C TYR A 25 17.10 -2.25 16.09
N GLU A 26 17.97 -2.36 17.08
CA GLU A 26 19.23 -1.64 17.13
C GLU A 26 20.36 -2.66 17.12
N PHE A 27 21.16 -2.63 16.05
CA PHE A 27 22.35 -3.45 15.93
C PHE A 27 23.54 -2.60 16.37
N ARG A 28 24.31 -3.13 17.30
CA ARG A 28 25.49 -2.47 17.88
C ARG A 28 26.70 -3.34 17.66
N ARG A 29 27.74 -2.76 17.08
CA ARG A 29 29.04 -3.39 16.95
C ARG A 29 29.93 -2.88 18.07
N TYR A 30 30.50 -3.79 18.84
CA TYR A 30 31.47 -3.48 19.89
C TYR A 30 32.87 -3.98 19.52
N ASN A 31 33.87 -3.52 20.25
CA ASN A 31 35.19 -4.15 20.28
C ASN A 31 35.13 -5.55 20.95
N SER A 32 36.23 -6.31 20.85
CA SER A 32 36.28 -7.72 21.23
C SER A 32 35.97 -8.00 22.71
N ASP A 33 36.21 -7.05 23.60
CA ASP A 33 35.93 -7.15 25.04
C ASP A 33 34.54 -6.62 25.43
N HIS A 34 33.71 -6.21 24.45
CA HIS A 34 32.35 -5.67 24.63
C HIS A 34 32.28 -4.39 25.48
N THR A 35 33.37 -3.61 25.58
CA THR A 35 33.41 -2.39 26.40
C THR A 35 33.16 -1.10 25.61
N LYS A 36 33.49 -1.09 24.31
CA LYS A 36 33.42 0.10 23.46
C LYS A 36 32.51 -0.13 22.26
N LEU A 37 31.46 0.68 22.15
CA LEU A 37 30.62 0.75 20.96
C LEU A 37 31.44 1.35 19.80
N LEU A 38 31.57 0.59 18.71
CA LEU A 38 32.26 1.00 17.49
C LEU A 38 31.28 1.59 16.47
N GLU A 39 30.12 0.97 16.32
CA GLU A 39 29.11 1.36 15.33
C GLU A 39 27.71 0.96 15.79
N LYS A 40 26.70 1.70 15.32
CA LYS A 40 25.30 1.41 15.56
C LYS A 40 24.49 1.63 14.29
N VAL A 41 23.61 0.69 13.97
CA VAL A 41 22.59 0.85 12.93
C VAL A 41 21.21 0.49 13.47
N VAL A 42 20.19 1.15 12.96
CA VAL A 42 18.79 0.88 13.31
C VAL A 42 18.13 0.23 12.11
N ALA A 43 17.59 -0.97 12.31
CA ALA A 43 16.73 -1.62 11.33
C ALA A 43 15.27 -1.49 11.77
N THR A 44 14.41 -1.09 10.85
CA THR A 44 12.96 -1.13 11.05
C THR A 44 12.37 -1.85 9.86
N LYS A 45 11.75 -3.01 10.11
CA LYS A 45 10.90 -3.62 9.10
C LYS A 45 9.57 -2.89 9.17
N LEU A 46 9.29 -2.06 8.18
CA LEU A 46 7.98 -1.43 8.07
C LEU A 46 6.92 -2.55 8.05
N GLY A 47 5.76 -2.29 8.64
CA GLY A 47 4.61 -3.17 8.50
C GLY A 47 4.36 -3.48 7.03
N LYS A 48 3.74 -4.63 6.75
CA LYS A 48 3.18 -4.88 5.42
C LYS A 48 2.31 -3.67 5.09
N ILE A 49 2.72 -2.82 4.15
CA ILE A 49 1.84 -1.72 3.74
C ILE A 49 0.71 -2.47 3.03
N ALA A 50 -0.52 -2.37 3.54
CA ALA A 50 -1.60 -3.05 2.84
C ALA A 50 -1.71 -2.42 1.44
N PRO A 51 -2.08 -3.19 0.39
CA PRO A 51 -2.53 -2.60 -0.85
C PRO A 51 -3.57 -1.51 -0.57
N THR A 52 -3.52 -0.41 -1.29
CA THR A 52 -4.45 0.71 -1.10
C THR A 52 -5.16 1.07 -2.39
N LEU A 53 -6.41 1.49 -2.26
CA LEU A 53 -7.22 2.07 -3.31
C LEU A 53 -8.02 3.25 -2.74
N ARG A 54 -7.89 4.41 -3.36
CA ARG A 54 -8.49 5.66 -2.88
C ARG A 54 -9.17 6.40 -4.02
N ALA A 55 -10.26 7.08 -3.70
CA ALA A 55 -10.94 8.02 -4.59
C ALA A 55 -10.88 9.41 -3.97
N PHE A 56 -10.52 10.42 -4.75
CA PHE A 56 -10.55 11.82 -4.30
C PHE A 56 -10.94 12.77 -5.43
N PRO A 57 -11.98 13.63 -5.23
CA PRO A 57 -12.82 13.70 -4.04
C PRO A 57 -13.75 12.48 -3.88
N ASN A 58 -14.10 12.16 -2.62
CA ASN A 58 -15.07 11.12 -2.27
C ASN A 58 -15.80 11.48 -0.95
N PRO A 59 -17.12 11.75 -0.96
CA PRO A 59 -18.00 11.81 -2.14
C PRO A 59 -17.58 12.94 -3.09
N VAL A 60 -17.93 12.80 -4.37
CA VAL A 60 -17.69 13.85 -5.36
C VAL A 60 -18.63 15.02 -5.07
N PRO A 61 -18.12 16.27 -4.99
CA PRO A 61 -18.96 17.44 -4.69
C PRO A 61 -20.13 17.56 -5.67
N ALA A 62 -21.25 18.10 -5.19
CA ALA A 62 -22.38 18.43 -6.05
C ALA A 62 -21.95 19.47 -7.10
N GLY A 63 -22.43 19.29 -8.35
CA GLY A 63 -22.04 20.11 -9.49
C GLY A 63 -22.81 19.73 -10.75
N GLU A 64 -22.36 20.22 -11.91
CA GLU A 64 -22.82 19.73 -13.22
C GLU A 64 -22.21 18.37 -13.54
N ASP A 65 -22.98 17.51 -14.19
CA ASP A 65 -22.51 16.21 -14.65
C ASP A 65 -21.88 16.33 -16.05
N PRO A 66 -20.85 15.53 -16.37
CA PRO A 66 -20.18 14.57 -15.50
C PRO A 66 -19.18 15.23 -14.53
N CYS A 67 -19.10 14.69 -13.32
CA CYS A 67 -18.12 15.09 -12.32
C CYS A 67 -16.84 14.24 -12.40
N LYS A 68 -15.81 14.69 -11.68
CA LYS A 68 -14.48 14.08 -11.64
C LYS A 68 -14.15 13.53 -10.26
N THR A 69 -13.65 12.30 -10.21
CA THR A 69 -12.87 11.77 -9.09
C THR A 69 -11.55 11.20 -9.61
N THR A 70 -10.50 11.25 -8.80
CA THR A 70 -9.22 10.63 -9.10
C THR A 70 -9.07 9.36 -8.28
N ILE A 71 -8.88 8.23 -8.98
CA ILE A 71 -8.67 6.92 -8.37
C ILE A 71 -7.16 6.68 -8.30
N SER A 72 -6.63 6.43 -7.11
CA SER A 72 -5.21 6.15 -6.87
C SER A 72 -5.04 4.83 -6.16
N TRP A 73 -4.05 4.04 -6.57
CA TRP A 73 -3.82 2.70 -6.02
C TRP A 73 -2.33 2.34 -5.89
N ASP A 74 -2.08 1.36 -5.04
CA ASP A 74 -0.76 0.78 -4.76
C ASP A 74 -0.93 -0.68 -4.32
N THR A 75 -0.21 -1.62 -4.93
CA THR A 75 -0.22 -3.04 -4.56
C THR A 75 0.72 -3.38 -3.40
N ASP A 76 1.48 -2.39 -2.90
CA ASP A 76 2.56 -2.52 -1.90
C ASP A 76 3.77 -3.32 -2.37
N ASP A 77 3.56 -4.50 -2.94
CA ASP A 77 4.62 -5.41 -3.39
C ASP A 77 5.18 -5.07 -4.78
N GLY A 78 4.63 -4.05 -5.45
CA GLY A 78 5.03 -3.62 -6.79
C GLY A 78 4.58 -4.56 -7.91
N SER A 79 3.90 -5.66 -7.59
CA SER A 79 3.29 -6.55 -8.59
C SER A 79 2.16 -5.83 -9.32
N ILE A 80 1.86 -6.24 -10.55
CA ILE A 80 0.79 -5.62 -11.34
C ILE A 80 -0.56 -5.91 -10.66
N GLY A 81 -1.27 -4.86 -10.26
CA GLY A 81 -2.67 -4.92 -9.87
C GLY A 81 -3.60 -4.50 -11.01
N LYS A 82 -4.86 -4.91 -10.95
CA LYS A 82 -5.92 -4.48 -11.86
C LYS A 82 -7.04 -3.80 -11.08
N VAL A 83 -7.37 -2.58 -11.45
CA VAL A 83 -8.51 -1.85 -10.92
C VAL A 83 -9.69 -2.06 -11.85
N TYR A 84 -10.79 -2.58 -11.32
CA TYR A 84 -12.08 -2.70 -12.00
C TYR A 84 -13.08 -1.73 -11.40
N VAL A 85 -14.10 -1.36 -12.17
CA VAL A 85 -15.24 -0.58 -11.69
C VAL A 85 -16.55 -1.28 -11.99
N SER A 86 -17.46 -1.27 -11.02
CA SER A 86 -18.87 -1.67 -11.16
C SER A 86 -19.75 -0.45 -10.94
N VAL A 87 -20.77 -0.28 -11.79
CA VAL A 87 -21.74 0.81 -11.69
C VAL A 87 -23.08 0.24 -11.23
N ASN A 88 -23.62 0.74 -10.12
CA ASN A 88 -24.89 0.28 -9.52
C ASN A 88 -24.95 -1.25 -9.32
N GLY A 89 -23.83 -1.88 -8.97
CA GLY A 89 -23.74 -3.34 -8.80
C GLY A 89 -23.78 -4.16 -10.09
N GLY A 90 -23.70 -3.51 -11.26
CA GLY A 90 -23.61 -4.18 -12.55
C GLY A 90 -22.26 -4.86 -12.82
N PRO A 91 -22.07 -5.44 -14.02
CA PRO A 91 -20.82 -6.08 -14.42
C PRO A 91 -19.60 -5.16 -14.28
N GLU A 92 -18.49 -5.74 -13.87
CA GLU A 92 -17.22 -5.03 -13.75
C GLU A 92 -16.58 -4.74 -15.12
N SER A 93 -15.95 -3.58 -15.24
CA SER A 93 -15.12 -3.22 -16.39
C SER A 93 -13.72 -2.83 -15.94
N LEU A 94 -12.69 -3.22 -16.70
CA LEU A 94 -11.31 -2.86 -16.40
C LEU A 94 -11.14 -1.34 -16.50
N PHE A 95 -10.65 -0.73 -15.42
CA PHE A 95 -10.40 0.70 -15.33
C PHE A 95 -8.92 1.03 -15.54
N ALA A 96 -8.03 0.27 -14.89
CA ALA A 96 -6.58 0.46 -15.04
C ALA A 96 -5.80 -0.81 -14.62
N ALA A 97 -4.56 -0.94 -15.10
CA ALA A 97 -3.66 -2.04 -14.70
C ALA A 97 -2.23 -1.53 -14.50
N SER A 98 -1.75 -1.56 -13.26
CA SER A 98 -0.35 -1.29 -12.86
C SER A 98 -0.19 -1.62 -11.38
N GLY A 99 1.05 -1.78 -10.90
CA GLY A 99 1.29 -1.96 -9.46
C GLY A 99 1.02 -0.71 -8.63
N ARG A 100 1.20 0.47 -9.23
CA ARG A 100 0.87 1.75 -8.60
C ARG A 100 0.45 2.75 -9.67
N GLY A 101 -0.58 3.53 -9.41
CA GLY A 101 -1.08 4.48 -10.38
C GLY A 101 -2.12 5.45 -9.83
N SER A 102 -2.45 6.43 -10.65
CA SER A 102 -3.50 7.41 -10.40
C SER A 102 -4.15 7.80 -11.71
N VAL A 103 -5.47 7.63 -11.84
CA VAL A 103 -6.23 7.90 -13.06
C VAL A 103 -7.52 8.63 -12.72
N ALA A 104 -7.85 9.65 -13.51
CA ALA A 104 -9.07 10.42 -13.36
C ALA A 104 -10.27 9.69 -14.00
N ALA A 105 -11.35 9.53 -13.25
CA ALA A 105 -12.67 9.16 -13.74
C ALA A 105 -13.51 10.44 -13.92
N ASN A 106 -13.52 10.98 -15.15
CA ASN A 106 -14.23 12.21 -15.53
C ASN A 106 -15.67 11.93 -16.03
N TRP A 107 -16.26 10.81 -15.63
CA TRP A 107 -17.53 10.28 -16.13
C TRP A 107 -18.49 9.90 -15.00
N ILE A 108 -18.25 10.42 -13.80
CA ILE A 108 -19.10 10.19 -12.62
C ILE A 108 -20.38 11.00 -12.78
N LEU A 109 -21.54 10.34 -12.67
CA LEU A 109 -22.87 10.93 -12.81
C LEU A 109 -23.60 10.91 -11.47
N SER A 110 -24.54 11.85 -11.30
CA SER A 110 -25.44 11.87 -10.14
C SER A 110 -26.34 10.63 -10.11
N GLY A 111 -26.71 10.19 -8.90
CA GLY A 111 -27.65 9.08 -8.71
C GLY A 111 -27.11 7.69 -9.08
N ARG A 112 -25.78 7.55 -9.17
CA ARG A 112 -25.10 6.29 -9.42
C ARG A 112 -24.03 6.02 -8.36
N ASP A 113 -23.89 4.75 -8.03
CA ASP A 113 -22.84 4.22 -7.17
C ASP A 113 -21.75 3.59 -8.03
N TYR A 114 -20.51 3.99 -7.77
CA TYR A 114 -19.33 3.47 -8.46
C TYR A 114 -18.43 2.75 -7.47
N GLU A 115 -18.34 1.43 -7.56
CA GLU A 115 -17.43 0.64 -6.75
C GLU A 115 -16.19 0.30 -7.55
N PHE A 116 -15.05 0.86 -7.13
CA PHE A 116 -13.74 0.50 -7.67
C PHE A 116 -13.13 -0.59 -6.80
N ARG A 117 -12.56 -1.62 -7.44
CA ARG A 117 -11.98 -2.80 -6.78
C ARG A 117 -10.59 -3.05 -7.35
N LEU A 118 -9.58 -3.10 -6.48
CA LEU A 118 -8.22 -3.45 -6.82
C LEU A 118 -8.03 -4.95 -6.60
N TYR A 119 -7.66 -5.67 -7.64
CA TYR A 119 -7.31 -7.08 -7.60
C TYR A 119 -5.82 -7.29 -7.87
N ASN A 120 -5.32 -8.46 -7.50
CA ASN A 120 -4.05 -8.97 -8.02
C ASN A 120 -4.12 -9.23 -9.55
N SER A 121 -2.98 -9.50 -10.17
CA SER A 121 -2.84 -9.59 -11.64
C SER A 121 -3.77 -10.60 -12.31
N ASP A 122 -4.09 -11.71 -11.64
CA ASP A 122 -4.95 -12.78 -12.15
C ASP A 122 -6.43 -12.63 -11.75
N GLN A 123 -6.78 -11.54 -11.05
CA GLN A 123 -8.14 -11.25 -10.57
C GLN A 123 -8.73 -12.30 -9.61
N THR A 124 -7.88 -13.10 -8.93
CA THR A 124 -8.35 -14.12 -7.98
C THR A 124 -8.51 -13.60 -6.55
N LYS A 125 -7.89 -12.46 -6.23
CA LYS A 125 -7.86 -11.89 -4.88
C LYS A 125 -8.17 -10.40 -4.91
N LEU A 126 -9.21 -10.01 -4.18
CA LEU A 126 -9.50 -8.61 -3.87
C LEU A 126 -8.46 -8.08 -2.87
N LEU A 127 -7.77 -7.01 -3.25
CA LEU A 127 -6.73 -6.36 -2.47
C LEU A 127 -7.27 -5.16 -1.69
N ASP A 128 -8.08 -4.32 -2.32
CA ASP A 128 -8.78 -3.20 -1.69
C ASP A 128 -10.00 -2.76 -2.53
N ARG A 129 -10.93 -1.98 -1.95
CA ARG A 129 -12.07 -1.40 -2.68
C ARG A 129 -12.46 -0.03 -2.14
N VAL A 130 -13.03 0.80 -3.00
CA VAL A 130 -13.60 2.10 -2.62
C VAL A 130 -14.90 2.35 -3.38
N VAL A 131 -15.92 2.82 -2.66
CA VAL A 131 -17.18 3.27 -3.27
C VAL A 131 -17.12 4.79 -3.41
N THR A 132 -17.47 5.28 -4.59
CA THR A 132 -17.62 6.70 -4.88
C THR A 132 -19.06 6.99 -5.28
N THR A 133 -19.63 8.01 -4.65
CA THR A 133 -20.93 8.58 -5.03
C THR A 133 -20.75 10.08 -5.25
N LYS A 134 -21.70 10.67 -5.98
CA LYS A 134 -21.83 12.13 -6.01
C LYS A 134 -22.77 12.58 -4.90
N ALA A 135 -22.38 13.61 -4.15
CA ALA A 135 -23.23 14.19 -3.12
C ALA A 135 -24.57 14.68 -3.72
N PRO A 136 -25.70 14.50 -3.02
CA PRO A 136 -26.97 15.09 -3.44
C PRO A 136 -26.84 16.61 -3.56
N ARG A 137 -27.56 17.19 -4.52
CA ARG A 137 -27.70 18.65 -4.64
C ARG A 137 -28.52 19.21 -3.48
#